data_AF-A0A957I8G1-F1
#
_entry.id   AF-A0A957I8G1-F1
#
_cell.length_a   1.000
_cell.length_b   1.000
_cell.length_c   1.000
_cell.angle_alpha   90.00
_cell.angle_beta   90.00
_cell.angle_gamma   90.00
#
_symmetry.space_group_name_H-M   'P 1'
#
loop_
_entity.id
_entity.type
_entity.pdbx_description
1 polymer ?
#
loop_
_entity_poly.entity_id
_entity_poly.type
_entity_poly.pdbx_seq_one_letter_code
_entity_poly.pdbx_strand_id
1 'polypeptide(L)'
;MEQPISYIPMDRRQALYRGEKLPDPAHGSALFADISGFTPLTERLVQDLGPQRGAEEVTKHLNRVYDGLVDELHRYGGSVISFSGDAITCWLEGDNGFRATSCALAMQAVMQQAQTIRIPSGEITLAMKTAVVTGTARRFLIGNPRVQLIDVLAGKLLDRLISAEHEAQKGEVILDDVTIDNLGARVEIKAWRQNPLTGDHFGVVARLENMSIPAYWPPIPADALDETITRRWLLPPVFRRLQEGGGEFLAELRPVVALFVSFSGIDYDADEEAETKLDTFVQNVQEILSRYDSNLLQLTIGDKGSSLYVAFGAPFAHEDDSIRAISVALELQELADRLPYISPLQIGICQGRLRSGAYGGTMRRTYGALGDSVNTAARLMQAAVPGQILVAEATMQQTREKFSWEQLPPITVKGKAEPLSVYAVARRRVQTTIRLQEPQYALPMVGRAAEQTQIQEKIAEVKAGEGQVVTISGEAGIGKSRLVAQIIRLAGEQEFLSLGGECQSYGTNTSYLVWQRIWQDFFALSPEMTAEEQIEHIGTQLQGFNPAL
;
A
#
# COMPACT_ATOMS: atom_id res chain seq x y z
N MET A 1 -11.10 -12.44 21.16
CA MET A 1 -11.81 -12.13 19.90
C MET A 1 -11.34 -10.77 19.46
N GLU A 2 -10.94 -10.61 18.19
CA GLU A 2 -10.42 -9.35 17.66
C GLU A 2 -11.51 -8.27 17.71
N GLN A 3 -11.22 -7.11 18.33
CA GLN A 3 -12.21 -6.03 18.46
C GLN A 3 -11.85 -4.84 17.57
N PRO A 4 -12.81 -4.23 16.87
CA PRO A 4 -12.58 -3.05 16.02
C PRO A 4 -11.88 -1.90 16.75
N ILE A 5 -12.15 -1.72 18.05
CA ILE A 5 -11.51 -0.68 18.87
C ILE A 5 -9.98 -0.80 18.91
N SER A 6 -9.42 -2.01 18.74
CA SER A 6 -7.97 -2.25 18.73
C SER A 6 -7.24 -1.61 17.53
N TYR A 7 -7.95 -1.18 16.50
CA TYR A 7 -7.37 -0.51 15.33
C TYR A 7 -7.16 1.00 15.52
N ILE A 8 -7.70 1.56 16.60
CA ILE A 8 -7.59 2.99 16.94
C ILE A 8 -6.41 3.19 17.90
N PRO A 9 -5.55 4.21 17.76
CA PRO A 9 -4.55 4.55 18.79
C PRO A 9 -5.17 4.75 20.19
N MET A 10 -4.47 4.38 21.27
CA MET A 10 -5.03 4.38 22.63
C MET A 10 -5.38 5.79 23.13
N ASP A 11 -4.51 6.76 22.91
CA ASP A 11 -4.75 8.19 23.15
C ASP A 11 -6.03 8.67 22.44
N ARG A 12 -6.20 8.29 21.17
CA ARG A 12 -7.38 8.63 20.39
C ARG A 12 -8.65 7.95 20.92
N ARG A 13 -8.58 6.71 21.39
CA ARG A 13 -9.71 6.03 22.05
C ARG A 13 -10.15 6.79 23.29
N GLN A 14 -9.20 7.22 24.13
CA GLN A 14 -9.50 8.00 25.34
C GLN A 14 -10.19 9.32 24.99
N ALA A 15 -9.67 10.04 24.00
CA ALA A 15 -10.25 11.30 23.55
C ALA A 15 -11.68 11.10 23.00
N LEU A 16 -11.88 10.09 22.14
CA LEU A 16 -13.21 9.75 21.60
C LEU A 16 -14.19 9.37 22.72
N TYR A 17 -13.76 8.58 23.70
CA TYR A 17 -14.59 8.18 24.84
C TYR A 17 -15.01 9.38 25.71
N ARG A 18 -14.17 10.41 25.81
CA ARG A 18 -14.46 11.66 26.54
C ARG A 18 -15.20 12.71 25.70
N GLY A 19 -15.35 12.49 24.40
CA GLY A 19 -15.89 13.48 23.47
C GLY A 19 -14.94 14.66 23.22
N GLU A 20 -13.62 14.44 23.39
CA GLU A 20 -12.57 15.45 23.24
C GLU A 20 -11.83 15.31 21.90
N LYS A 21 -11.23 16.39 21.44
CA LYS A 21 -10.26 16.36 20.34
C LYS A 21 -8.85 16.27 20.91
N LEU A 22 -7.94 15.58 20.21
CA LEU A 22 -6.52 15.67 20.52
C LEU A 22 -6.00 17.07 20.15
N PRO A 23 -5.04 17.62 20.90
CA PRO A 23 -4.45 18.92 20.60
C PRO A 23 -3.68 18.89 19.27
N ASP A 24 -3.72 20.00 18.56
CA ASP A 24 -2.86 20.29 17.40
C ASP A 24 -2.53 21.80 17.40
N PRO A 25 -1.26 22.20 17.49
CA PRO A 25 -0.09 21.35 17.69
C PRO A 25 -0.10 20.63 19.05
N ALA A 26 0.52 19.45 19.09
CA ALA A 26 0.71 18.65 20.29
C ALA A 26 2.15 18.77 20.80
N HIS A 27 2.34 18.73 22.12
CA HIS A 27 3.67 18.75 22.75
C HIS A 27 3.91 17.45 23.49
N GLY A 28 5.07 16.83 23.30
CA GLY A 28 5.38 15.56 23.94
C GLY A 28 6.64 14.93 23.40
N SER A 29 6.76 13.61 23.61
CA SER A 29 7.88 12.82 23.10
C SER A 29 7.39 11.78 22.11
N ALA A 30 8.04 11.72 20.95
CA ALA A 30 7.90 10.61 20.03
C ALA A 30 8.98 9.56 20.31
N LEU A 31 8.57 8.30 20.23
CA LEU A 31 9.45 7.15 20.34
C LEU A 31 9.29 6.31 19.09
N PHE A 32 10.38 6.02 18.41
CA PHE A 32 10.40 5.08 17.30
C PHE A 32 11.15 3.83 17.71
N ALA A 33 10.53 2.66 17.50
CA ALA A 33 11.13 1.38 17.81
C ALA A 33 11.14 0.50 16.56
N ASP A 34 12.33 0.23 16.03
CA ASP A 34 12.55 -0.67 14.90
C ASP A 34 13.05 -2.02 15.38
N ILE A 35 12.31 -3.08 15.06
CA ILE A 35 12.64 -4.44 15.47
C ILE A 35 13.44 -5.13 14.38
N SER A 36 14.75 -5.00 14.46
CA SER A 36 15.69 -5.68 13.59
C SER A 36 15.66 -7.20 13.73
N GLY A 37 15.54 -7.91 12.61
CA GLY A 37 15.71 -9.36 12.53
C GLY A 37 14.47 -10.12 12.04
N PHE A 38 13.32 -9.46 11.92
CA PHE A 38 12.09 -10.08 11.41
C PHE A 38 12.15 -10.43 9.93
N THR A 39 12.80 -9.60 9.11
CA THR A 39 12.96 -9.92 7.68
C THR A 39 13.79 -11.21 7.48
N PRO A 40 15.00 -11.37 8.06
CA PRO A 40 15.72 -12.65 8.04
C PRO A 40 14.94 -13.82 8.64
N LEU A 41 14.20 -13.60 9.73
CA LEU A 41 13.33 -14.61 10.32
C LEU A 41 12.27 -15.10 9.34
N THR A 42 11.66 -14.17 8.61
CA THR A 42 10.64 -14.46 7.60
C THR A 42 11.19 -15.32 6.49
N GLU A 43 12.32 -14.93 5.91
CA GLU A 43 12.98 -15.68 4.84
C GLU A 43 13.33 -17.10 5.29
N ARG A 44 13.88 -17.24 6.49
CA ARG A 44 14.33 -18.53 7.02
C ARG A 44 13.17 -19.46 7.38
N LEU A 45 12.11 -18.94 8.00
CA LEU A 45 10.91 -19.72 8.29
C LEU A 45 10.18 -20.15 7.01
N VAL A 46 10.15 -19.31 5.98
CA VAL A 46 9.61 -19.67 4.66
C VAL A 46 10.44 -20.77 3.99
N GLN A 47 11.77 -20.72 4.13
CA GLN A 47 12.66 -21.78 3.63
C GLN A 47 12.43 -23.11 4.39
N ASP A 48 12.33 -23.07 5.71
CA ASP A 48 12.26 -24.26 6.56
C ASP A 48 10.89 -24.94 6.55
N LEU A 49 9.82 -24.15 6.64
CA LEU A 49 8.45 -24.63 6.84
C LEU A 49 7.59 -24.51 5.59
N GLY A 50 8.15 -23.96 4.51
CA GLY A 50 7.43 -23.58 3.31
C GLY A 50 6.67 -22.25 3.47
N PRO A 51 6.17 -21.69 2.37
CA PRO A 51 5.64 -20.32 2.35
C PRO A 51 4.44 -20.07 3.27
N GLN A 52 3.54 -21.05 3.39
CA GLN A 52 2.32 -20.91 4.19
C GLN A 52 2.60 -20.97 5.70
N ARG A 53 3.13 -22.10 6.19
CA ARG A 53 3.47 -22.27 7.62
C ARG A 53 4.54 -21.28 8.08
N GLY A 54 5.52 -20.96 7.24
CA GLY A 54 6.55 -19.97 7.57
C GLY A 54 5.94 -18.60 7.88
N ALA A 55 5.02 -18.12 7.03
CA ALA A 55 4.37 -16.83 7.24
C ALA A 55 3.45 -16.79 8.47
N GLU A 56 2.77 -17.91 8.79
CA GLU A 56 1.97 -18.04 10.00
C GLU A 56 2.83 -17.94 11.27
N GLU A 57 3.94 -18.68 11.33
CA GLU A 57 4.84 -18.66 12.50
C GLU A 57 5.48 -17.28 12.71
N VAL A 58 5.90 -16.60 11.63
CA VAL A 58 6.38 -15.21 11.71
C VAL A 58 5.36 -14.31 12.38
N THR A 59 4.09 -14.42 11.99
CA THR A 59 3.00 -13.59 12.54
C THR A 59 2.81 -13.84 14.04
N LYS A 60 2.85 -15.11 14.47
CA LYS A 60 2.73 -15.46 15.89
C LYS A 60 3.86 -14.86 16.71
N HIS A 61 5.09 -14.92 16.20
CA HIS A 61 6.25 -14.32 16.86
C HIS A 61 6.16 -12.79 16.89
N LEU A 62 5.77 -12.18 15.76
CA LEU A 62 5.62 -10.73 15.64
C LEU A 62 4.56 -10.18 16.59
N ASN A 63 3.37 -10.80 16.63
CA ASN A 63 2.29 -10.38 17.52
C ASN A 63 2.69 -10.52 18.99
N ARG A 64 3.38 -11.59 19.39
CA ARG A 64 3.87 -11.77 20.77
C ARG A 64 4.86 -10.68 21.18
N VAL A 65 5.76 -10.30 20.27
CA VAL A 65 6.70 -9.21 20.54
C VAL A 65 5.93 -7.89 20.66
N TYR A 66 5.01 -7.61 19.74
CA TYR A 66 4.20 -6.39 19.82
C TYR A 66 3.32 -6.32 21.07
N ASP A 67 2.74 -7.43 21.54
CA ASP A 67 2.01 -7.46 22.82
C ASP A 67 2.89 -6.94 23.96
N GLY A 68 4.09 -7.50 24.13
CA GLY A 68 5.02 -7.08 25.19
C GLY A 68 5.46 -5.61 25.06
N LEU A 69 5.75 -5.15 23.83
CA LEU A 69 6.14 -3.75 23.59
C LEU A 69 4.99 -2.76 23.83
N VAL A 70 3.79 -3.08 23.36
CA VAL A 70 2.60 -2.23 23.50
C VAL A 70 2.16 -2.17 24.96
N ASP A 71 2.25 -3.27 25.70
CA ASP A 71 1.93 -3.31 27.12
C ASP A 71 2.86 -2.41 27.93
N GLU A 72 4.17 -2.44 27.65
CA GLU A 72 5.10 -1.47 28.23
C GLU A 72 4.72 -0.05 27.81
N LEU A 73 4.51 0.24 26.53
CA LEU A 73 4.13 1.59 26.11
C LEU A 73 2.90 2.15 26.87
N HIS A 74 1.88 1.32 27.05
CA HIS A 74 0.67 1.68 27.78
C HIS A 74 0.91 1.91 29.29
N ARG A 75 1.88 1.22 29.89
CA ARG A 75 2.33 1.42 31.28
C ARG A 75 3.06 2.75 31.50
N TYR A 76 3.53 3.39 30.42
CA TYR A 76 4.10 4.74 30.43
C TYR A 76 3.12 5.80 29.89
N GLY A 77 1.87 5.42 29.57
CA GLY A 77 0.85 6.32 29.05
C GLY A 77 1.13 6.78 27.62
N GLY A 78 1.86 5.97 26.84
CA GLY A 78 2.09 6.20 25.42
C GLY A 78 1.08 5.49 24.54
N SER A 79 1.04 5.87 23.27
CA SER A 79 0.15 5.28 22.27
C SER A 79 0.92 4.95 21.00
N VAL A 80 0.66 3.79 20.39
CA VAL A 80 1.19 3.46 19.06
C VAL A 80 0.33 4.14 18.02
N ILE A 81 0.95 5.05 17.27
CA ILE A 81 0.27 5.83 16.24
C ILE A 81 0.21 5.04 14.94
N SER A 82 1.36 4.60 14.45
CA SER A 82 1.48 3.87 13.19
C SER A 82 2.46 2.70 13.30
N PHE A 83 2.27 1.73 12.40
CA PHE A 83 3.16 0.61 12.18
C PHE A 83 3.78 0.77 10.81
N SER A 84 5.10 0.57 10.69
CA SER A 84 5.84 0.67 9.43
C SER A 84 6.70 -0.57 9.26
N GLY A 85 6.19 -1.58 8.54
CA GLY A 85 6.84 -2.88 8.46
C GLY A 85 6.94 -3.52 9.85
N ASP A 86 8.17 -3.69 10.33
CA ASP A 86 8.55 -4.20 11.66
C ASP A 86 8.74 -3.11 12.73
N ALA A 87 8.62 -1.83 12.36
CA ALA A 87 8.75 -0.70 13.29
C ALA A 87 7.40 -0.15 13.80
N ILE A 88 7.43 0.49 14.97
CA ILE A 88 6.31 1.24 15.53
C ILE A 88 6.70 2.68 15.85
N THR A 89 5.84 3.62 15.47
CA THR A 89 5.94 5.03 15.89
C THR A 89 4.95 5.27 17.02
N CYS A 90 5.49 5.73 18.15
CA CYS A 90 4.77 5.92 19.40
C CYS A 90 4.76 7.40 19.80
N TRP A 91 3.73 7.82 20.51
CA TRP A 91 3.56 9.18 21.02
C TRP A 91 3.21 9.19 22.50
N LEU A 92 3.87 10.05 23.27
CA LEU A 92 3.61 10.30 24.69
C LEU A 92 3.29 11.78 24.89
N GLU A 93 2.00 12.11 24.92
CA GLU A 93 1.49 13.47 25.09
C GLU A 93 1.94 14.09 26.43
N GLY A 94 2.45 15.32 26.38
CA GLY A 94 2.94 16.09 27.52
C GLY A 94 4.22 15.55 28.15
N ASP A 95 4.89 14.56 27.53
CA ASP A 95 6.17 14.06 28.02
C ASP A 95 7.32 15.03 27.73
N ASN A 96 8.30 15.07 28.64
CA ASN A 96 9.53 15.86 28.48
C ASN A 96 10.74 14.98 28.11
N GLY A 97 10.49 13.76 27.64
CA GLY A 97 11.50 12.75 27.34
C GLY A 97 11.65 11.69 28.42
N PHE A 98 11.20 11.93 29.66
CA PHE A 98 11.44 11.00 30.75
C PHE A 98 10.65 9.70 30.61
N ARG A 99 9.33 9.76 30.36
CA ARG A 99 8.52 8.55 30.20
C ARG A 99 8.91 7.81 28.93
N ALA A 100 9.16 8.53 27.84
CA ALA A 100 9.55 7.94 26.57
C ALA A 100 10.90 7.22 26.67
N THR A 101 11.92 7.84 27.27
CA THR A 101 13.23 7.20 27.46
C THR A 101 13.14 5.99 28.40
N SER A 102 12.38 6.13 29.49
CA SER A 102 12.16 5.01 30.42
C SER A 102 11.41 3.85 29.75
N CYS A 103 10.41 4.15 28.92
CA CYS A 103 9.67 3.19 28.11
C CYS A 103 10.58 2.49 27.12
N ALA A 104 11.45 3.22 26.41
CA ALA A 104 12.40 2.65 25.47
C ALA A 104 13.35 1.65 26.15
N LEU A 105 13.88 1.99 27.33
CA LEU A 105 14.71 1.09 28.13
C LEU A 105 13.93 -0.15 28.61
N ALA A 106 12.68 0.00 29.02
CA ALA A 106 11.82 -1.11 29.42
C ALA A 106 11.51 -2.05 28.23
N MET A 107 11.19 -1.48 27.06
CA MET A 107 11.02 -2.22 25.82
C MET A 107 12.28 -2.99 25.42
N GLN A 108 13.48 -2.41 25.59
CA GLN A 108 14.75 -3.12 25.38
C GLN A 108 14.90 -4.32 26.32
N ALA A 109 14.50 -4.19 27.59
CA ALA A 109 14.51 -5.30 28.54
C ALA A 109 13.52 -6.42 28.15
N VAL A 110 12.33 -6.08 27.66
CA VAL A 110 11.37 -7.06 27.11
C VAL A 110 11.97 -7.78 25.91
N MET A 111 12.62 -7.05 25.00
CA MET A 111 13.29 -7.63 23.83
C MET A 111 14.42 -8.59 24.19
N GLN A 112 15.16 -8.33 25.28
CA GLN A 112 16.19 -9.26 25.78
C GLN A 112 15.60 -10.59 26.27
N GLN A 113 14.37 -10.59 26.79
CA GLN A 113 13.69 -11.83 27.21
C GLN A 113 13.12 -12.62 26.03
N ALA A 114 12.73 -11.94 24.96
CA ALA A 114 12.17 -12.53 23.74
C ALA A 114 13.20 -12.64 22.59
N GLN A 115 14.49 -12.56 22.91
CA GLN A 115 15.54 -12.28 21.93
C GLN A 115 15.78 -13.44 20.96
N THR A 116 15.76 -14.69 21.44
CA THR A 116 16.15 -15.86 20.66
C THR A 116 14.93 -16.67 20.23
N ILE A 117 14.70 -16.75 18.93
CA ILE A 117 13.67 -17.60 18.33
C ILE A 117 14.33 -18.84 17.77
N ARG A 118 13.89 -20.01 18.24
CA ARG A 118 14.30 -21.30 17.71
C ARG A 118 13.49 -21.64 16.47
N ILE A 119 14.19 -21.93 15.38
CA ILE A 119 13.62 -22.36 14.11
C ILE A 119 14.27 -23.69 13.69
N PRO A 120 13.68 -24.45 12.76
CA PRO A 120 14.24 -25.76 12.36
C PRO A 120 15.70 -25.69 11.89
N SER A 121 16.10 -24.62 11.21
CA SER A 121 17.48 -24.43 10.70
C SER A 121 18.45 -23.70 11.65
N GLY A 122 18.06 -23.43 12.90
CA GLY A 122 18.95 -22.80 13.89
C GLY A 122 18.24 -21.84 14.85
N GLU A 123 18.97 -20.83 15.30
CA GLU A 123 18.44 -19.77 16.17
C GLU A 123 18.63 -18.41 15.52
N ILE A 124 17.59 -17.56 15.60
CA ILE A 124 17.65 -16.17 15.16
C ILE A 124 17.49 -15.26 16.36
N THR A 125 18.39 -14.30 16.46
CA THR A 125 18.39 -13.29 17.51
C THR A 125 17.74 -12.01 16.99
N LEU A 126 16.60 -11.65 17.57
CA LEU A 126 15.97 -10.36 17.38
C LEU A 126 16.67 -9.29 18.22
N ALA A 127 16.63 -8.05 17.74
CA ALA A 127 17.06 -6.91 18.53
C ALA A 127 16.21 -5.71 18.14
N MET A 128 16.20 -4.69 18.99
CA MET A 128 15.46 -3.47 18.73
C MET A 128 16.41 -2.29 18.79
N LYS A 129 16.25 -1.33 17.89
CA LYS A 129 16.86 0.00 18.02
C LYS A 129 15.76 1.00 18.29
N THR A 130 16.01 1.95 19.18
CA THR A 130 14.99 2.90 19.62
C THR A 130 15.54 4.31 19.60
N ALA A 131 14.75 5.24 19.06
CA ALA A 131 15.02 6.66 19.10
C ALA A 131 13.91 7.38 19.88
N VAL A 132 14.29 8.40 20.65
CA VAL A 132 13.35 9.26 21.38
C VAL A 132 13.70 10.72 21.11
N VAL A 133 12.68 11.48 20.72
CA VAL A 133 12.78 12.92 20.45
C VAL A 133 11.62 13.63 21.13
N THR A 134 11.89 14.81 21.70
CA THR A 134 10.90 15.60 22.45
C THR A 134 10.70 16.95 21.82
N GLY A 135 9.45 17.39 21.69
CA GLY A 135 9.13 18.70 21.14
C GLY A 135 7.67 18.81 20.69
N THR A 136 7.46 19.66 19.69
CA THR A 136 6.15 19.90 19.07
C THR A 136 5.96 18.98 17.87
N ALA A 137 4.78 18.37 17.76
CA ALA A 137 4.36 17.62 16.59
C ALA A 137 2.98 18.08 16.13
N ARG A 138 2.69 17.90 14.85
CA ARG A 138 1.37 18.13 14.27
C ARG A 138 0.55 16.85 14.30
N ARG A 139 -0.73 16.96 14.63
CA ARG A 139 -1.61 15.81 14.89
C ARG A 139 -2.87 15.87 14.02
N PHE A 140 -2.79 15.31 12.82
CA PHE A 140 -3.88 15.38 11.84
C PHE A 140 -4.78 14.15 11.88
N LEU A 141 -6.06 14.35 11.57
CA LEU A 141 -7.01 13.28 11.31
C LEU A 141 -7.53 13.45 9.89
N ILE A 142 -7.06 12.59 8.99
CA ILE A 142 -7.31 12.72 7.56
C ILE A 142 -8.05 11.51 6.98
N GLY A 143 -8.53 11.65 5.77
CA GLY A 143 -9.13 10.59 4.97
C GLY A 143 -10.65 10.63 4.96
N ASN A 144 -11.24 9.86 4.05
CA ASN A 144 -12.67 9.81 3.86
C ASN A 144 -13.30 8.89 4.93
N PRO A 145 -14.21 9.38 5.79
CA PRO A 145 -14.80 8.57 6.86
C PRO A 145 -15.65 7.38 6.37
N ARG A 146 -16.05 7.36 5.10
CA ARG A 146 -16.74 6.20 4.48
C ARG A 146 -15.76 5.10 4.08
N VAL A 147 -14.52 5.48 3.76
CA VAL A 147 -13.42 4.56 3.43
C VAL A 147 -12.69 4.24 4.73
N GLN A 148 -11.81 5.14 5.17
CA GLN A 148 -11.01 5.02 6.38
C GLN A 148 -10.42 6.39 6.79
N LEU A 149 -10.45 6.68 8.09
CA LEU A 149 -9.72 7.75 8.76
C LEU A 149 -8.33 7.27 9.21
N ILE A 150 -7.34 8.13 9.07
CA ILE A 150 -5.94 7.85 9.40
C ILE A 150 -5.44 8.92 10.38
N ASP A 151 -4.87 8.48 11.49
CA ASP A 151 -4.20 9.35 12.46
C ASP A 151 -2.75 9.59 12.03
N VAL A 152 -2.37 10.85 11.87
CA VAL A 152 -1.06 11.23 11.35
C VAL A 152 -0.32 12.06 12.38
N LEU A 153 0.94 11.69 12.63
CA LEU A 153 1.90 12.51 13.35
C LEU A 153 2.89 13.07 12.33
N ALA A 154 3.05 14.39 12.30
CA ALA A 154 3.84 15.10 11.30
C ALA A 154 4.65 16.26 11.89
N GLY A 155 5.52 16.85 11.07
CA GLY A 155 6.41 17.96 11.44
C GLY A 155 7.86 17.51 11.67
N LYS A 156 8.76 18.48 11.81
CA LYS A 156 10.22 18.30 11.94
C LYS A 156 10.65 17.38 13.08
N LEU A 157 9.80 17.21 14.10
CA LEU A 157 10.05 16.25 15.17
C LEU A 157 10.19 14.83 14.63
N LEU A 158 9.39 14.44 13.63
CA LEU A 158 9.45 13.13 13.00
C LEU A 158 10.69 12.97 12.13
N ASP A 159 11.10 14.02 11.43
CA ASP A 159 12.34 14.02 10.64
C ASP A 159 13.55 13.79 11.55
N ARG A 160 13.59 14.48 12.69
CA ARG A 160 14.63 14.32 13.70
C ARG A 160 14.59 12.93 14.34
N LEU A 161 13.40 12.37 14.56
CA LEU A 161 13.21 11.01 15.08
C LEU A 161 13.76 9.94 14.13
N ILE A 162 13.50 10.07 12.83
CA ILE A 162 14.02 9.17 11.79
C ILE A 162 15.54 9.33 11.66
N SER A 163 16.04 10.57 11.69
CA SER A 163 17.47 10.86 11.68
C SER A 163 18.19 10.20 12.87
N ALA A 164 17.64 10.33 14.08
CA ALA A 164 18.15 9.68 15.28
C ALA A 164 18.18 8.15 15.13
N GLU A 165 17.11 7.56 14.60
CA GLU A 165 17.02 6.11 14.40
C GLU A 165 18.11 5.56 13.48
N HIS A 166 18.44 6.27 12.41
CA HIS A 166 19.47 5.86 11.46
C HIS A 166 20.86 5.76 12.12
N GLU A 167 21.10 6.56 13.16
CA GLU A 167 22.36 6.58 13.93
C GLU A 167 22.37 5.54 15.08
N ALA A 168 21.22 4.94 15.40
CA ALA A 168 21.10 3.95 16.47
C ALA A 168 21.56 2.54 16.03
N GLN A 169 22.28 1.85 16.90
CA GLN A 169 22.63 0.43 16.71
C GLN A 169 21.64 -0.49 17.42
N LYS A 170 21.70 -1.79 17.08
CA LYS A 170 20.87 -2.83 17.69
C LYS A 170 21.10 -2.89 19.21
N GLY A 171 20.02 -2.79 19.97
CA GLY A 171 20.02 -2.77 21.44
C GLY A 171 20.28 -1.39 22.05
N GLU A 172 20.40 -0.33 21.25
CA GLU A 172 20.62 1.03 21.74
C GLU A 172 19.32 1.82 21.88
N VAL A 173 19.30 2.72 22.87
CA VAL A 173 18.36 3.83 22.98
C VAL A 173 19.12 5.11 22.69
N ILE A 174 18.68 5.86 21.69
CA ILE A 174 19.30 7.13 21.29
C ILE A 174 18.35 8.30 21.51
N LEU A 175 18.88 9.41 21.98
CA LEU A 175 18.14 10.65 22.29
C LEU A 175 18.71 11.81 21.46
N ASP A 176 17.86 12.76 21.12
CA ASP A 176 18.32 14.05 20.60
C ASP A 176 18.70 15.04 21.70
N ASP A 177 19.41 16.11 21.32
CA ASP A 177 19.89 17.13 22.26
C ASP A 177 18.77 17.73 23.13
N VAL A 178 17.60 18.03 22.54
CA VAL A 178 16.47 18.62 23.29
C VAL A 178 15.99 17.67 24.38
N THR A 179 15.89 16.38 24.07
CA THR A 179 15.53 15.36 25.06
C THR A 179 16.59 15.23 26.15
N ILE A 180 17.88 15.24 25.78
CA ILE A 180 18.99 15.15 26.75
C ILE A 180 18.99 16.35 27.69
N ASP A 181 18.85 17.56 27.15
CA ASP A 181 18.80 18.81 27.92
C ASP A 181 17.62 18.83 28.90
N ASN A 182 16.45 18.35 28.46
CA ASN A 182 15.28 18.22 29.34
C ASN A 182 15.51 17.22 30.48
N LEU A 183 16.22 16.13 30.23
CA LEU A 183 16.54 15.13 31.24
C LEU A 183 17.65 15.61 32.19
N GLY A 184 18.62 16.38 31.70
CA GLY A 184 19.73 16.91 32.47
C GLY A 184 20.55 15.80 33.12
N ALA A 185 20.90 15.97 34.40
CA ALA A 185 21.73 15.01 35.14
C ALA A 185 21.08 13.62 35.34
N ARG A 186 19.80 13.45 35.00
CA ARG A 186 19.06 12.18 35.17
C ARG A 186 19.45 11.13 34.14
N VAL A 187 20.05 11.53 33.01
CA VAL A 187 20.46 10.63 31.94
C VAL A 187 21.98 10.61 31.83
N GLU A 188 22.54 9.39 31.77
CA GLU A 188 23.95 9.16 31.51
C GLU A 188 24.12 8.76 30.04
N ILE A 189 24.96 9.49 29.29
CA ILE A 189 25.21 9.24 27.88
C ILE A 189 26.51 8.45 27.73
N LYS A 190 26.42 7.25 27.14
CA LYS A 190 27.54 6.34 26.90
C LYS A 190 28.43 6.81 25.75
N ALA A 191 27.79 7.31 24.69
CA ALA A 191 28.45 7.67 23.46
C ALA A 191 27.63 8.73 22.71
N TRP A 192 28.32 9.54 21.92
CA TRP A 192 27.71 10.50 21.03
C TRP A 192 27.77 10.01 19.58
N ARG A 193 26.77 10.40 18.79
CA ARG A 193 26.67 10.20 17.34
C ARG A 193 26.38 11.53 16.70
N GLN A 194 26.78 11.66 15.44
CA GLN A 194 26.49 12.83 14.65
C GLN A 194 26.03 12.38 13.27
N ASN A 195 24.88 12.87 12.83
CA ASN A 195 24.44 12.62 11.47
C ASN A 195 25.34 13.40 10.50
N PRO A 196 26.04 12.73 9.56
CA PRO A 196 27.00 13.38 8.68
C PRO A 196 26.37 14.31 7.65
N LEU A 197 25.06 14.20 7.39
CA LEU A 197 24.32 14.99 6.41
C LEU A 197 23.73 16.25 7.04
N THR A 198 23.09 16.13 8.21
CA THR A 198 22.42 17.25 8.88
C THR A 198 23.29 17.93 9.92
N GLY A 199 24.33 17.25 10.40
CA GLY A 199 25.15 17.70 11.52
C GLY A 199 24.49 17.52 12.88
N ASP A 200 23.29 16.92 12.95
CA ASP A 200 22.55 16.71 14.21
C ASP A 200 23.32 15.82 15.17
N HIS A 201 23.27 16.16 16.46
CA HIS A 201 23.92 15.42 17.53
C HIS A 201 22.91 14.55 18.29
N PHE A 202 23.34 13.34 18.62
CA PHE A 202 22.53 12.36 19.32
C PHE A 202 23.34 11.64 20.40
N GLY A 203 22.72 11.39 21.54
CA GLY A 203 23.33 10.69 22.69
C GLY A 203 22.76 9.30 22.88
N VAL A 204 23.64 8.30 22.96
CA VAL A 204 23.27 6.90 23.30
C VAL A 204 23.16 6.76 24.81
N VAL A 205 22.00 6.35 25.30
CA VAL A 205 21.72 6.20 26.74
C VAL A 205 22.52 5.05 27.32
N ALA A 206 23.31 5.33 28.35
CA ALA A 206 23.92 4.32 29.23
C ALA A 206 22.93 3.89 30.32
N ARG A 207 22.32 4.89 30.96
CA ARG A 207 21.47 4.73 32.13
C ARG A 207 20.54 5.93 32.28
N LEU A 208 19.37 5.68 32.87
CA LEU A 208 18.45 6.71 33.34
C LEU A 208 18.19 6.48 34.84
N GLU A 209 18.15 7.56 35.62
CA GLU A 209 17.81 7.47 37.04
C GLU A 209 16.34 7.03 37.21
N ASN A 210 16.13 5.98 38.01
CA ASN A 210 14.80 5.44 38.27
C ASN A 210 13.97 6.42 39.10
N MET A 211 12.86 6.88 38.53
CA MET A 211 11.78 7.55 39.27
C MET A 211 10.52 6.69 39.24
N SER A 212 9.63 6.90 40.22
CA SER A 212 8.27 6.37 40.15
C SER A 212 7.54 6.95 38.94
N ILE A 213 6.89 6.09 38.16
CA ILE A 213 6.24 6.47 36.90
C ILE A 213 4.73 6.34 37.08
N PRO A 214 4.01 7.46 37.21
CA PRO A 214 2.56 7.45 37.35
C PRO A 214 1.94 7.61 35.97
N ALA A 215 1.87 6.58 35.13
CA ALA A 215 1.19 6.73 33.85
C ALA A 215 0.62 5.42 33.28
N TYR A 216 -0.47 4.93 33.86
CA TYR A 216 -1.31 3.94 33.18
C TYR A 216 -2.47 4.65 32.48
N TRP A 217 -2.86 4.14 31.31
CA TRP A 217 -4.13 4.54 30.71
C TRP A 217 -5.30 4.15 31.62
N PRO A 218 -6.28 5.05 31.86
CA PRO A 218 -7.52 4.67 32.51
C PRO A 218 -8.21 3.54 31.74
N PRO A 219 -8.81 2.54 32.41
CA PRO A 219 -9.51 1.47 31.71
C PRO A 219 -10.69 2.04 30.91
N ILE A 220 -10.81 1.60 29.66
CA ILE A 220 -11.96 1.89 28.79
C ILE A 220 -12.78 0.59 28.66
N PRO A 221 -14.11 0.62 28.84
CA PRO A 221 -14.96 -0.53 28.54
C PRO A 221 -14.80 -1.02 27.10
N ALA A 222 -14.93 -2.32 26.87
CA ALA A 222 -14.72 -2.92 25.54
C ALA A 222 -15.74 -2.42 24.49
N ASP A 223 -16.93 -2.02 24.94
CA ASP A 223 -18.05 -1.48 24.18
C ASP A 223 -18.16 0.05 24.29
N ALA A 224 -17.13 0.73 24.80
CA ALA A 224 -17.17 2.16 25.07
C ALA A 224 -17.30 3.05 23.83
N LEU A 225 -16.88 2.55 22.66
CA LEU A 225 -17.02 3.25 21.39
C LEU A 225 -18.03 2.52 20.52
N ASP A 226 -18.98 3.28 20.00
CA ASP A 226 -20.00 2.74 19.11
C ASP A 226 -19.39 2.24 17.79
N GLU A 227 -20.18 1.41 17.11
CA GLU A 227 -19.80 0.82 15.83
C GLU A 227 -19.60 1.88 14.73
N THR A 228 -20.39 2.96 14.76
CA THR A 228 -20.35 4.03 13.76
C THR A 228 -19.06 4.86 13.83
N ILE A 229 -18.43 4.92 15.00
CA ILE A 229 -17.12 5.49 15.25
C ILE A 229 -16.06 4.49 14.81
N THR A 230 -16.08 3.27 15.34
CA THR A 230 -15.02 2.29 15.10
C THR A 230 -14.90 1.88 13.62
N ARG A 231 -16.02 1.78 12.89
CA ARG A 231 -16.03 1.50 11.44
C ARG A 231 -15.15 2.44 10.63
N ARG A 232 -15.06 3.72 11.02
CA ARG A 232 -14.30 4.73 10.27
C ARG A 232 -12.80 4.49 10.32
N TRP A 233 -12.30 3.66 11.23
CA TRP A 233 -10.86 3.40 11.40
C TRP A 233 -10.37 2.15 10.69
N LEU A 234 -11.30 1.35 10.15
CA LEU A 234 -11.00 0.12 9.44
C LEU A 234 -11.45 0.23 7.99
N LEU A 235 -10.72 -0.45 7.11
CA LEU A 235 -11.17 -0.66 5.75
C LEU A 235 -12.53 -1.39 5.74
N PRO A 236 -13.49 -0.99 4.88
CA PRO A 236 -14.79 -1.64 4.77
C PRO A 236 -14.76 -3.18 4.72
N PRO A 237 -13.90 -3.82 3.90
CA PRO A 237 -13.81 -5.29 3.88
C PRO A 237 -13.29 -5.90 5.18
N VAL A 238 -12.33 -5.25 5.85
CA VAL A 238 -11.78 -5.73 7.12
C VAL A 238 -12.86 -5.67 8.20
N PHE A 239 -13.59 -4.56 8.25
CA PHE A 239 -14.67 -4.37 9.20
C PHE A 239 -15.80 -5.40 9.04
N ARG A 240 -16.31 -5.61 7.82
CA ARG A 240 -17.36 -6.61 7.57
C ARG A 240 -16.95 -8.01 8.02
N ARG A 241 -15.71 -8.40 7.72
CA ARG A 241 -15.20 -9.73 8.09
C ARG A 241 -15.06 -9.93 9.60
N LEU A 242 -14.71 -8.87 10.34
CA LEU A 242 -14.71 -8.90 11.81
C LEU A 242 -16.12 -9.12 12.38
N GLN A 243 -17.15 -8.54 11.76
CA GLN A 243 -18.54 -8.72 12.21
C GLN A 243 -19.08 -10.12 11.94
N GLU A 244 -18.70 -10.73 10.81
CA GLU A 244 -19.14 -12.06 10.41
C GLU A 244 -18.55 -13.19 11.27
N GLY A 245 -17.78 -12.86 12.32
CA GLY A 245 -17.18 -13.85 13.21
C GLY A 245 -16.06 -14.67 12.54
N GLY A 246 -15.59 -14.24 11.36
CA GLY A 246 -14.42 -14.79 10.67
C GLY A 246 -13.10 -14.41 11.37
N GLY A 247 -13.12 -14.41 12.71
CA GLY A 247 -12.08 -13.94 13.60
C GLY A 247 -10.72 -14.58 13.34
N GLU A 248 -9.69 -13.79 13.60
CA GLU A 248 -8.37 -13.87 12.99
C GLU A 248 -8.47 -13.69 11.48
N PHE A 249 -7.95 -12.56 10.99
CA PHE A 249 -7.52 -12.51 9.61
C PHE A 249 -6.57 -13.71 9.42
N LEU A 250 -7.07 -14.82 8.88
CA LEU A 250 -6.21 -15.94 8.49
C LEU A 250 -5.15 -15.27 7.64
N ALA A 251 -3.92 -15.33 8.11
CA ALA A 251 -2.80 -14.75 7.43
C ALA A 251 -2.73 -15.44 6.07
N GLU A 252 -3.29 -14.80 5.04
CA GLU A 252 -3.43 -15.40 3.73
C GLU A 252 -2.14 -15.11 2.97
N LEU A 253 -1.44 -16.16 2.55
CA LEU A 253 -0.35 -16.01 1.61
C LEU A 253 -0.90 -16.02 0.19
N ARG A 254 -0.98 -14.85 -0.43
CA ARG A 254 -1.59 -14.65 -1.73
C ARG A 254 -0.75 -13.78 -2.66
N PRO A 255 -0.93 -13.88 -3.98
CA PRO A 255 -0.37 -12.91 -4.90
C PRO A 255 -0.92 -11.52 -4.59
N VAL A 256 -0.02 -10.55 -4.39
CA VAL A 256 -0.35 -9.16 -4.11
C VAL A 256 0.63 -8.28 -4.88
N VAL A 257 0.12 -7.19 -5.43
CA VAL A 257 0.92 -6.13 -6.04
C VAL A 257 1.08 -5.01 -5.04
N ALA A 258 2.31 -4.80 -4.57
CA ALA A 258 2.67 -3.69 -3.69
C ALA A 258 2.98 -2.46 -4.55
N LEU A 259 2.34 -1.34 -4.22
CA LEU A 259 2.57 -0.05 -4.83
C LEU A 259 2.95 0.94 -3.72
N PHE A 260 4.13 1.55 -3.87
CA PHE A 260 4.61 2.62 -2.99
C PHE A 260 4.67 3.93 -3.77
N VAL A 261 4.18 5.01 -3.15
CA VAL A 261 4.20 6.37 -3.70
C VAL A 261 4.94 7.27 -2.73
N SER A 262 5.97 7.98 -3.18
CA SER A 262 6.61 9.06 -2.44
C SER A 262 6.07 10.38 -2.96
N PHE A 263 5.78 11.30 -2.04
CA PHE A 263 5.33 12.64 -2.30
C PHE A 263 5.94 13.63 -1.30
N SER A 264 6.11 14.87 -1.72
CA SER A 264 6.60 15.97 -0.89
C SER A 264 5.93 17.29 -1.31
N GLY A 265 6.26 18.39 -0.64
CA GLY A 265 5.76 19.74 -0.98
C GLY A 265 4.82 20.36 0.05
N ILE A 266 4.36 19.58 1.04
CA ILE A 266 3.60 20.10 2.19
C ILE A 266 4.59 20.38 3.33
N ASP A 267 4.67 21.64 3.78
CA ASP A 267 5.39 22.01 5.00
C ASP A 267 4.45 21.86 6.20
N TYR A 268 4.55 20.75 6.92
CA TYR A 268 3.62 20.45 8.00
C TYR A 268 3.67 21.43 9.18
N ASP A 269 4.80 22.10 9.41
CA ASP A 269 5.00 22.98 10.56
C ASP A 269 4.65 24.45 10.26
N ALA A 270 5.01 24.93 9.07
CA ALA A 270 4.83 26.35 8.72
C ALA A 270 3.54 26.64 7.95
N ASP A 271 2.94 25.64 7.30
CA ASP A 271 1.71 25.81 6.53
C ASP A 271 0.47 25.56 7.39
N GLU A 272 -0.30 26.62 7.66
CA GLU A 272 -1.56 26.52 8.40
C GLU A 272 -2.60 25.63 7.71
N GLU A 273 -2.51 25.48 6.37
CA GLU A 273 -3.40 24.63 5.58
C GLU A 273 -2.86 23.20 5.38
N ALA A 274 -1.76 22.83 6.06
CA ALA A 274 -1.12 21.51 5.88
C ALA A 274 -2.09 20.34 6.09
N GLU A 275 -2.96 20.42 7.12
CA GLU A 275 -3.98 19.40 7.39
C GLU A 275 -4.95 19.28 6.21
N THR A 276 -5.51 20.40 5.75
CA THR A 276 -6.49 20.43 4.66
C THR A 276 -5.88 19.95 3.34
N LYS A 277 -4.63 20.33 3.04
CA LYS A 277 -3.90 19.90 1.84
C LYS A 277 -3.64 18.40 1.86
N LEU A 278 -3.17 17.87 2.98
CA LEU A 278 -2.92 16.44 3.14
C LEU A 278 -4.22 15.64 3.10
N ASP A 279 -5.27 16.11 3.78
CA ASP A 279 -6.59 15.48 3.77
C ASP A 279 -7.20 15.43 2.37
N THR A 280 -7.15 16.55 1.64
CA THR A 280 -7.61 16.63 0.25
C THR A 280 -6.85 15.64 -0.63
N PHE A 281 -5.52 15.60 -0.52
CA PHE A 281 -4.70 14.66 -1.30
C PHE A 281 -5.08 13.20 -0.98
N VAL A 282 -5.16 12.83 0.30
CA VAL A 282 -5.45 11.46 0.72
C VAL A 282 -6.88 11.03 0.38
N GLN A 283 -7.86 11.93 0.46
CA GLN A 283 -9.22 11.63 0.02
C GLN A 283 -9.29 11.36 -1.49
N ASN A 284 -8.61 12.17 -2.31
CA ASN A 284 -8.52 11.92 -3.76
C ASN A 284 -7.82 10.59 -4.08
N VAL A 285 -6.74 10.27 -3.35
CA VAL A 285 -6.06 8.97 -3.47
C VAL A 285 -7.03 7.84 -3.12
N GLN A 286 -7.73 7.91 -1.98
CA GLN A 286 -8.70 6.88 -1.57
C GLN A 286 -9.83 6.71 -2.59
N GLU A 287 -10.30 7.79 -3.22
CA GLU A 287 -11.31 7.75 -4.28
C GLU A 287 -10.80 7.06 -5.55
N ILE A 288 -9.59 7.39 -6.00
CA ILE A 288 -8.93 6.68 -7.12
C ILE A 288 -8.82 5.19 -6.77
N LEU A 289 -8.27 4.84 -5.61
CA LEU A 289 -8.08 3.44 -5.21
C LEU A 289 -9.39 2.67 -5.14
N SER A 290 -10.46 3.29 -4.62
CA SER A 290 -11.78 2.66 -4.52
C SER A 290 -12.36 2.28 -5.88
N ARG A 291 -12.08 3.05 -6.95
CA ARG A 291 -12.53 2.71 -8.32
C ARG A 291 -11.89 1.45 -8.88
N TYR A 292 -10.71 1.07 -8.38
CA TYR A 292 -9.98 -0.13 -8.80
C TYR A 292 -10.08 -1.28 -7.78
N ASP A 293 -11.03 -1.20 -6.84
CA ASP A 293 -11.23 -2.18 -5.76
C ASP A 293 -9.97 -2.37 -4.87
N SER A 294 -9.20 -1.28 -4.69
CA SER A 294 -7.98 -1.25 -3.89
C SER A 294 -8.11 -0.27 -2.72
N ASN A 295 -7.19 -0.35 -1.76
CA ASN A 295 -7.24 0.46 -0.55
C ASN A 295 -5.84 0.96 -0.15
N LEU A 296 -5.80 2.15 0.43
CA LEU A 296 -4.60 2.68 1.08
C LEU A 296 -4.39 1.89 2.39
N LEU A 297 -3.24 1.23 2.51
CA LEU A 297 -2.91 0.45 3.71
C LEU A 297 -2.18 1.29 4.75
N GLN A 298 -1.29 2.17 4.30
CA GLN A 298 -0.45 2.96 5.20
C GLN A 298 -0.08 4.30 4.58
N LEU A 299 -0.02 5.33 5.44
CA LEU A 299 0.62 6.61 5.20
C LEU A 299 1.75 6.78 6.21
N THR A 300 2.93 7.15 5.73
CA THR A 300 4.11 7.40 6.56
C THR A 300 4.65 8.77 6.23
N ILE A 301 4.92 9.57 7.26
CA ILE A 301 5.55 10.89 7.14
C ILE A 301 7.02 10.76 7.56
N GLY A 302 7.93 11.40 6.83
CA GLY A 302 9.35 11.39 7.18
C GLY A 302 10.22 12.41 6.44
N ASP A 303 11.52 12.35 6.77
CA ASP A 303 12.56 13.33 6.43
C ASP A 303 12.81 13.51 4.92
N LYS A 304 12.63 12.44 4.14
CA LYS A 304 12.83 12.42 2.68
C LYS A 304 11.52 12.52 1.90
N GLY A 305 10.45 12.97 2.56
CA GLY A 305 9.11 13.01 2.01
C GLY A 305 8.19 12.00 2.66
N SER A 306 6.91 12.17 2.36
CA SER A 306 5.83 11.31 2.83
C SER A 306 5.61 10.18 1.84
N SER A 307 5.18 9.01 2.32
CA SER A 307 4.94 7.85 1.47
C SER A 307 3.60 7.17 1.75
N LEU A 308 3.01 6.66 0.67
CA LEU A 308 1.79 5.87 0.69
C LEU A 308 2.13 4.43 0.32
N TYR A 309 1.56 3.48 1.06
CA TYR A 309 1.62 2.07 0.72
C TYR A 309 0.23 1.55 0.38
N VAL A 310 0.11 1.01 -0.83
CA VAL A 310 -1.11 0.45 -1.40
C VAL A 310 -0.87 -1.01 -1.78
N ALA A 311 -1.89 -1.84 -1.62
CA ALA A 311 -1.86 -3.23 -2.06
C ALA A 311 -3.07 -3.57 -2.95
N PHE A 312 -2.79 -4.15 -4.12
CA PHE A 312 -3.79 -4.79 -4.98
C PHE A 312 -3.69 -6.29 -4.78
N GLY A 313 -4.81 -7.00 -4.82
CA GLY A 313 -4.85 -8.42 -4.48
C GLY A 313 -5.17 -8.71 -3.02
N ALA A 314 -5.22 -7.70 -2.15
CA ALA A 314 -5.56 -7.85 -0.73
C ALA A 314 -6.34 -6.64 -0.19
N PRO A 315 -7.57 -6.82 0.33
CA PRO A 315 -8.27 -8.08 0.55
C PRO A 315 -8.98 -8.64 -0.70
N PHE A 316 -9.24 -7.80 -1.70
CA PHE A 316 -9.85 -8.20 -2.97
C PHE A 316 -8.78 -8.59 -3.97
N ALA A 317 -8.95 -9.73 -4.65
CA ALA A 317 -8.07 -10.12 -5.75
C ALA A 317 -8.81 -10.16 -7.07
N HIS A 318 -8.08 -9.76 -8.10
CA HIS A 318 -8.50 -9.77 -9.48
C HIS A 318 -7.40 -10.39 -10.33
N GLU A 319 -7.76 -10.97 -11.47
CA GLU A 319 -6.78 -11.51 -12.42
C GLU A 319 -5.87 -10.40 -12.99
N ASP A 320 -6.36 -9.16 -13.01
CA ASP A 320 -5.71 -7.99 -13.60
C ASP A 320 -5.10 -7.02 -12.57
N ASP A 321 -4.85 -7.45 -11.33
CA ASP A 321 -4.33 -6.58 -10.25
C ASP A 321 -3.03 -5.83 -10.65
N SER A 322 -2.13 -6.44 -11.42
CA SER A 322 -0.92 -5.78 -11.92
C SER A 322 -1.22 -4.65 -12.92
N ILE A 323 -2.26 -4.82 -13.76
CA ILE A 323 -2.70 -3.78 -14.70
C ILE A 323 -3.35 -2.64 -13.91
N ARG A 324 -4.22 -2.96 -12.94
CA ARG A 324 -4.88 -1.98 -12.07
C ARG A 324 -3.86 -1.14 -11.30
N ALA A 325 -2.84 -1.76 -10.73
CA ALA A 325 -1.79 -1.06 -10.00
C ALA A 325 -1.06 -0.03 -10.86
N ILE A 326 -0.68 -0.40 -12.09
CA ILE A 326 0.00 0.51 -13.02
C ILE A 326 -0.96 1.61 -13.50
N SER A 327 -2.22 1.29 -13.76
CA SER A 327 -3.24 2.29 -14.14
C SER A 327 -3.47 3.32 -13.04
N VAL A 328 -3.57 2.88 -11.78
CA VAL A 328 -3.64 3.79 -10.62
C VAL A 328 -2.38 4.63 -10.52
N ALA A 329 -1.19 4.06 -10.70
CA ALA A 329 0.05 4.83 -10.64
C ALA A 329 0.08 5.98 -11.65
N LEU A 330 -0.41 5.75 -12.88
CA LEU A 330 -0.53 6.79 -13.90
C LEU A 330 -1.56 7.86 -13.50
N GLU A 331 -2.73 7.47 -13.01
CA GLU A 331 -3.76 8.41 -12.57
C GLU A 331 -3.35 9.23 -11.33
N LEU A 332 -2.52 8.65 -10.46
CA LEU A 332 -1.92 9.37 -9.33
C LEU A 332 -0.90 10.43 -9.80
N GLN A 333 -0.11 10.15 -10.84
CA GLN A 333 0.75 11.19 -11.45
C GLN A 333 -0.10 12.35 -11.98
N GLU A 334 -1.17 12.06 -12.72
CA GLU A 334 -2.10 13.08 -13.23
C GLU A 334 -2.80 13.85 -12.10
N LEU A 335 -3.06 13.21 -10.96
CA LEU A 335 -3.58 13.90 -9.77
C LEU A 335 -2.54 14.87 -9.20
N ALA A 336 -1.28 14.45 -9.05
CA ALA A 336 -0.22 15.30 -8.55
C ALA A 336 0.02 16.52 -9.45
N ASP A 337 -0.04 16.34 -10.77
CA ASP A 337 0.09 17.44 -11.74
C ASP A 337 -1.02 18.52 -11.57
N ARG A 338 -2.18 18.13 -11.05
CA ARG A 338 -3.31 19.04 -10.76
C ARG A 338 -3.21 19.72 -9.40
N LEU A 339 -2.32 19.25 -8.52
CA LEU A 339 -2.15 19.77 -7.16
C LEU A 339 -0.81 20.52 -7.05
N PRO A 340 -0.80 21.86 -7.14
CA PRO A 340 0.44 22.63 -7.27
C PRO A 340 1.34 22.58 -6.02
N TYR A 341 0.82 22.10 -4.88
CA TYR A 341 1.55 21.93 -3.63
C TYR A 341 2.16 20.54 -3.44
N ILE A 342 1.95 19.61 -4.40
CA ILE A 342 2.53 18.27 -4.38
C ILE A 342 3.62 18.18 -5.43
N SER A 343 4.81 17.72 -5.03
CA SER A 343 5.91 17.43 -5.96
C SER A 343 5.56 16.24 -6.88
N PRO A 344 6.16 16.15 -8.08
CA PRO A 344 6.00 14.98 -8.94
C PRO A 344 6.27 13.67 -8.18
N LEU A 345 5.34 12.72 -8.28
CA LEU A 345 5.37 11.51 -7.46
C LEU A 345 6.51 10.59 -7.92
N GLN A 346 7.11 9.87 -6.96
CA GLN A 346 8.01 8.76 -7.27
C GLN A 346 7.28 7.48 -6.91
N ILE A 347 7.13 6.54 -7.84
CA ILE A 347 6.31 5.35 -7.63
C ILE A 347 7.12 4.08 -7.88
N GLY A 348 6.99 3.11 -6.97
CA GLY A 348 7.59 1.78 -7.09
C GLY A 348 6.52 0.69 -7.02
N ILE A 349 6.53 -0.24 -7.98
CA ILE A 349 5.56 -1.33 -8.08
C ILE A 349 6.27 -2.67 -8.16
N CYS A 350 5.87 -3.61 -7.31
CA CYS A 350 6.36 -4.97 -7.33
C CYS A 350 5.28 -5.97 -6.93
N GLN A 351 5.10 -7.00 -7.74
CA GLN A 351 4.24 -8.13 -7.42
C GLN A 351 5.04 -9.23 -6.71
N GLY A 352 4.42 -9.86 -5.73
CA GLY A 352 4.97 -11.05 -5.09
C GLY A 352 3.91 -11.83 -4.33
N ARG A 353 4.33 -12.94 -3.72
CA ARG A 353 3.50 -13.64 -2.74
C ARG A 353 3.67 -12.96 -1.40
N LEU A 354 2.63 -12.27 -0.96
CA LEU A 354 2.64 -11.52 0.29
C LEU A 354 1.66 -12.14 1.28
N ARG A 355 2.00 -11.99 2.55
CA ARG A 355 1.11 -12.34 3.66
C ARG A 355 0.21 -11.15 3.94
N SER A 356 -1.08 -11.26 3.65
CA SER A 356 -2.06 -10.25 4.03
C SER A 356 -2.76 -10.63 5.33
N GLY A 357 -2.83 -9.71 6.28
CA GLY A 357 -3.62 -9.92 7.48
C GLY A 357 -3.46 -8.85 8.54
N ALA A 358 -4.26 -8.99 9.58
CA ALA A 358 -4.05 -8.22 10.79
C ALA A 358 -2.71 -8.60 11.44
N TYR A 359 -2.03 -7.62 12.02
CA TYR A 359 -0.85 -7.82 12.85
C TYR A 359 -0.76 -6.70 13.90
N GLY A 360 0.05 -6.93 14.92
CA GLY A 360 0.16 -6.08 16.10
C GLY A 360 -0.27 -6.81 17.36
N GLY A 361 -0.27 -6.10 18.49
CA GLY A 361 -0.68 -6.63 19.79
C GLY A 361 -2.20 -6.61 19.97
N THR A 362 -2.71 -7.37 20.93
CA THR A 362 -4.12 -7.46 21.32
C THR A 362 -4.73 -6.09 21.56
N MET A 363 -3.96 -5.19 22.17
CA MET A 363 -4.40 -3.84 22.52
C MET A 363 -4.21 -2.82 21.40
N ARG A 364 -3.45 -3.12 20.32
CA ARG A 364 -3.28 -2.27 19.14
C ARG A 364 -2.91 -3.08 17.90
N ARG A 365 -3.75 -3.01 16.85
CA ARG A 365 -3.60 -3.80 15.62
C ARG A 365 -3.72 -2.95 14.37
N THR A 366 -3.10 -3.39 13.29
CA THR A 366 -3.30 -2.82 11.95
C THR A 366 -3.53 -3.94 10.95
N TYR A 367 -4.03 -3.59 9.77
CA TYR A 367 -4.14 -4.49 8.63
C TYR A 367 -3.07 -4.13 7.60
N GLY A 368 -2.34 -5.13 7.09
CA GLY A 368 -1.38 -4.88 6.04
C GLY A 368 -0.94 -6.15 5.31
N ALA A 369 -0.16 -5.96 4.25
CA ALA A 369 0.52 -7.03 3.55
C ALA A 369 2.03 -6.93 3.79
N LEU A 370 2.64 -8.06 4.14
CA LEU A 370 4.06 -8.14 4.52
C LEU A 370 4.77 -9.16 3.63
N GLY A 371 5.99 -8.82 3.22
CA GLY A 371 6.88 -9.72 2.48
C GLY A 371 7.90 -8.96 1.62
N ASP A 372 8.78 -9.72 1.00
CA ASP A 372 9.95 -9.18 0.28
C ASP A 372 9.60 -8.29 -0.92
N SER A 373 8.48 -8.53 -1.61
CA SER A 373 8.07 -7.63 -2.71
C SER A 373 7.59 -6.26 -2.23
N VAL A 374 7.14 -6.13 -0.97
CA VAL A 374 6.84 -4.82 -0.34
C VAL A 374 8.13 -4.01 -0.20
N ASN A 375 9.17 -4.63 0.35
CA ASN A 375 10.49 -4.01 0.49
C ASN A 375 11.10 -3.66 -0.88
N THR A 376 10.89 -4.51 -1.87
CA THR A 376 11.35 -4.25 -3.24
C THR A 376 10.61 -3.06 -3.85
N ALA A 377 9.28 -2.98 -3.71
CA ALA A 377 8.48 -1.84 -4.18
C ALA A 377 8.89 -0.52 -3.51
N ALA A 378 9.10 -0.50 -2.19
CA ALA A 378 9.59 0.67 -1.47
C ALA A 378 10.96 1.15 -1.98
N ARG A 379 11.85 0.22 -2.33
CA ARG A 379 13.18 0.58 -2.86
C ARG A 379 13.15 1.03 -4.31
N LEU A 380 12.25 0.47 -5.12
CA LEU A 380 11.98 0.99 -6.47
C LEU A 380 11.47 2.43 -6.41
N MET A 381 10.55 2.73 -5.48
CA MET A 381 10.06 4.09 -5.24
C MET A 381 11.21 5.05 -4.87
N GLN A 382 12.12 4.62 -3.99
CA GLN A 382 13.29 5.45 -3.61
C GLN A 382 14.30 5.65 -4.75
N ALA A 383 14.43 4.69 -5.66
CA ALA A 383 15.33 4.77 -6.82
C ALA A 383 14.74 5.58 -7.98
N ALA A 384 13.42 5.76 -8.01
CA ALA A 384 12.72 6.51 -9.04
C ALA A 384 13.06 8.00 -8.95
N VAL A 385 13.25 8.68 -10.07
CA VAL A 385 13.33 10.16 -10.10
C VAL A 385 11.93 10.78 -9.98
N PRO A 386 11.78 12.05 -9.57
CA PRO A 386 10.47 12.71 -9.49
C PRO A 386 9.68 12.59 -10.81
N GLY A 387 8.42 12.14 -10.72
CA GLY A 387 7.54 11.88 -11.88
C GLY A 387 7.70 10.49 -12.50
N GLN A 388 8.60 9.64 -11.98
CA GLN A 388 8.89 8.32 -12.55
C GLN A 388 8.15 7.19 -11.83
N ILE A 389 7.67 6.21 -12.60
CA ILE A 389 7.07 4.97 -12.11
C ILE A 389 8.01 3.81 -12.47
N LEU A 390 8.59 3.17 -11.45
CA LEU A 390 9.49 2.02 -11.60
C LEU A 390 8.78 0.70 -11.25
N VAL A 391 9.02 -0.32 -12.07
CA VAL A 391 8.39 -1.64 -11.95
C VAL A 391 9.45 -2.73 -12.09
N ALA A 392 9.33 -3.78 -11.27
CA ALA A 392 10.16 -4.97 -11.36
C ALA A 392 9.86 -5.79 -12.63
N GLU A 393 10.87 -6.48 -13.16
CA GLU A 393 10.77 -7.28 -14.39
C GLU A 393 9.57 -8.23 -14.42
N ALA A 394 9.34 -8.99 -13.34
CA ALA A 394 8.25 -9.97 -13.28
C ALA A 394 6.85 -9.35 -13.46
N THR A 395 6.65 -8.13 -12.96
CA THR A 395 5.38 -7.39 -13.11
C THR A 395 5.28 -6.76 -14.50
N MET A 396 6.39 -6.26 -15.04
CA MET A 396 6.45 -5.77 -16.42
C MET A 396 6.11 -6.88 -17.42
N GLN A 397 6.69 -8.07 -17.29
CA GLN A 397 6.46 -9.18 -18.22
C GLN A 397 4.98 -9.55 -18.33
N GLN A 398 4.24 -9.54 -17.22
CA GLN A 398 2.79 -9.81 -17.19
C GLN A 398 1.93 -8.69 -17.79
N THR A 399 2.48 -7.48 -17.91
CA THR A 399 1.75 -6.28 -18.35
C THR A 399 2.37 -5.64 -19.60
N ARG A 400 3.30 -6.35 -20.24
CA ARG A 400 4.14 -5.90 -21.37
C ARG A 400 3.33 -5.34 -22.54
N GLU A 401 2.16 -5.90 -22.77
CA GLU A 401 1.34 -5.57 -23.95
C GLU A 401 0.41 -4.39 -23.72
N LYS A 402 0.15 -4.02 -22.45
CA LYS A 402 -0.81 -2.99 -22.07
C LYS A 402 -0.16 -1.62 -21.82
N PHE A 403 1.15 -1.58 -21.58
CA PHE A 403 1.89 -0.36 -21.29
C PHE A 403 3.14 -0.23 -22.17
N SER A 404 3.62 1.01 -22.31
CA SER A 404 4.90 1.31 -22.93
C SER A 404 6.00 1.37 -21.87
N TRP A 405 7.13 0.73 -22.15
CA TRP A 405 8.19 0.47 -21.19
C TRP A 405 9.53 1.00 -21.68
N GLU A 406 10.30 1.56 -20.75
CA GLU A 406 11.71 1.88 -20.93
C GLU A 406 12.54 0.99 -19.99
N GLN A 407 13.51 0.26 -20.53
CA GLN A 407 14.42 -0.54 -19.71
C GLN A 407 15.52 0.36 -19.14
N LEU A 408 15.70 0.31 -17.83
CA LEU A 408 16.74 1.06 -17.13
C LEU A 408 17.88 0.15 -16.68
N PRO A 409 19.07 0.72 -16.36
CA PRO A 409 20.16 -0.04 -15.77
C PRO A 409 19.69 -0.79 -14.50
N PRO A 410 20.09 -2.06 -14.30
CA PRO A 410 19.74 -2.80 -13.10
C PRO A 410 20.21 -2.09 -11.84
N ILE A 411 19.38 -2.09 -10.81
CA ILE A 411 19.70 -1.47 -9.52
C ILE A 411 20.14 -2.52 -8.51
N THR A 412 21.17 -2.21 -7.71
CA THR A 412 21.53 -3.05 -6.57
C THR A 412 20.64 -2.69 -5.39
N VAL A 413 19.96 -3.70 -4.88
CA VAL A 413 18.95 -3.54 -3.83
C VAL A 413 19.49 -4.20 -2.56
N LYS A 414 19.53 -3.48 -1.43
CA LYS A 414 20.06 -3.99 -0.16
C LYS A 414 19.42 -5.34 0.22
N GLY A 415 20.20 -6.39 0.42
CA GLY A 415 19.65 -7.72 0.78
C GLY A 415 19.22 -8.59 -0.41
N LYS A 416 19.43 -8.13 -1.65
CA LYS A 416 19.43 -9.01 -2.84
C LYS A 416 20.86 -9.20 -3.32
N ALA A 417 21.21 -10.46 -3.61
CA ALA A 417 22.54 -10.81 -4.11
C ALA A 417 22.71 -10.40 -5.58
N GLU A 418 21.64 -10.47 -6.38
CA GLU A 418 21.64 -10.13 -7.80
C GLU A 418 21.01 -8.74 -8.02
N PRO A 419 21.57 -7.92 -8.94
CA PRO A 419 20.95 -6.67 -9.35
C PRO A 419 19.54 -6.89 -9.92
N LEU A 420 18.61 -6.02 -9.56
CA LEU A 420 17.23 -6.11 -10.01
C LEU A 420 17.05 -5.36 -11.35
N SER A 421 16.57 -6.07 -12.37
CA SER A 421 16.12 -5.47 -13.63
C SER A 421 14.89 -4.60 -13.39
N VAL A 422 14.98 -3.33 -13.82
CA VAL A 422 13.95 -2.31 -13.59
C VAL A 422 13.48 -1.66 -14.87
N TYR A 423 12.18 -1.37 -14.92
CA TYR A 423 11.54 -0.78 -16.08
C TYR A 423 10.73 0.44 -15.66
N ALA A 424 10.86 1.53 -16.41
CA ALA A 424 10.00 2.69 -16.26
C ALA A 424 8.74 2.55 -17.12
N VAL A 425 7.59 2.89 -16.55
CA VAL A 425 6.32 3.00 -17.29
C VAL A 425 6.23 4.39 -17.90
N ALA A 426 6.09 4.49 -19.22
CA ALA A 426 5.94 5.77 -19.90
C ALA A 426 4.46 6.20 -20.01
N ARG A 427 3.63 5.33 -20.57
CA ARG A 427 2.19 5.58 -20.77
C ARG A 427 1.43 4.28 -20.99
N ARG A 428 0.10 4.33 -20.85
CA ARG A 428 -0.76 3.25 -21.33
C ARG A 428 -0.57 3.11 -22.84
N ARG A 429 -0.34 1.88 -23.31
CA ARG A 429 -0.21 1.62 -24.73
C ARG A 429 -1.60 1.71 -25.33
N VAL A 430 -1.78 2.58 -26.32
CA VAL A 430 -2.97 2.52 -27.17
C VAL A 430 -2.81 1.27 -28.03
N GLN A 431 -3.38 0.17 -27.57
CA GLN A 431 -3.61 -0.97 -28.44
C GLN A 431 -4.57 -0.45 -29.52
N THR A 432 -4.18 -0.42 -30.79
CA THR A 432 -4.98 0.09 -31.93
C THR A 432 -5.91 -0.97 -32.51
N THR A 433 -5.99 -2.12 -31.85
CA THR A 433 -6.93 -3.19 -32.14
C THR A 433 -7.03 -3.98 -30.84
N ILE A 434 -8.24 -4.39 -30.43
CA ILE A 434 -8.29 -5.65 -29.70
C ILE A 434 -7.72 -6.66 -30.68
N ARG A 435 -6.48 -7.08 -30.46
CA ARG A 435 -5.91 -8.24 -31.15
C ARG A 435 -6.67 -9.44 -30.63
N LEU A 436 -7.86 -9.64 -31.18
CA LEU A 436 -8.65 -10.86 -31.03
C LEU A 436 -7.90 -12.06 -31.66
N GLN A 437 -6.77 -11.80 -32.32
CA GLN A 437 -5.78 -12.79 -32.70
C GLN A 437 -4.52 -12.63 -31.83
N GLU A 438 -4.32 -13.57 -30.91
CA GLU A 438 -3.00 -13.87 -30.36
C GLU A 438 -2.53 -15.29 -30.71
N PRO A 439 -1.22 -15.46 -31.00
CA PRO A 439 -0.61 -16.74 -31.37
C PRO A 439 -0.63 -17.80 -30.26
N GLN A 440 -0.94 -17.44 -29.00
CA GLN A 440 -1.07 -18.40 -27.90
C GLN A 440 -2.25 -19.37 -28.07
N TYR A 441 -3.20 -19.01 -28.92
CA TYR A 441 -4.48 -19.67 -29.09
C TYR A 441 -4.54 -20.50 -30.39
N ALA A 442 -3.40 -21.06 -30.81
CA ALA A 442 -3.30 -21.90 -32.02
C ALA A 442 -3.72 -23.38 -31.82
N LEU A 443 -3.98 -23.83 -30.59
CA LEU A 443 -4.38 -25.22 -30.33
C LEU A 443 -5.83 -25.49 -30.79
N PRO A 444 -6.17 -26.67 -31.31
CA PRO A 444 -7.55 -26.99 -31.67
C PRO A 444 -8.48 -26.94 -30.44
N MET A 445 -9.72 -26.48 -30.64
CA MET A 445 -10.76 -26.52 -29.61
C MET A 445 -11.17 -27.97 -29.34
N VAL A 446 -11.26 -28.36 -28.07
CA VAL A 446 -11.66 -29.70 -27.65
C VAL A 446 -13.02 -29.63 -26.94
N GLY A 447 -13.95 -30.53 -27.28
CA GLY A 447 -15.21 -30.71 -26.52
C GLY A 447 -16.28 -29.63 -26.70
N ARG A 448 -16.17 -28.77 -27.72
CA ARG A 448 -17.11 -27.64 -27.99
C ARG A 448 -17.74 -27.69 -29.38
N ALA A 449 -17.95 -28.90 -29.90
CA ALA A 449 -18.44 -29.10 -31.27
C ALA A 449 -19.85 -28.53 -31.48
N ALA A 450 -20.74 -28.71 -30.50
CA ALA A 450 -22.11 -28.21 -30.58
C ALA A 450 -22.17 -26.67 -30.62
N GLU A 451 -21.40 -26.00 -29.75
CA GLU A 451 -21.32 -24.54 -29.73
C GLU A 451 -20.67 -24.00 -31.02
N GLN A 452 -19.65 -24.69 -31.56
CA GLN A 452 -19.05 -24.30 -32.83
C GLN A 452 -20.04 -24.38 -33.99
N THR A 453 -20.86 -25.44 -34.05
CA THR A 453 -21.90 -25.56 -35.08
C THR A 453 -22.92 -24.43 -34.98
N GLN A 454 -23.39 -24.10 -33.77
CA GLN A 454 -24.32 -22.98 -33.56
C GLN A 454 -23.73 -21.64 -34.01
N ILE A 455 -22.47 -21.37 -33.70
CA ILE A 455 -21.78 -20.15 -34.15
C ILE A 455 -21.69 -20.10 -35.67
N GLN A 456 -21.34 -21.20 -36.33
CA GLN A 456 -21.23 -21.25 -37.79
C GLN A 456 -22.57 -20.99 -38.48
N GLU A 457 -23.67 -21.55 -37.95
CA GLU A 457 -25.03 -21.27 -38.41
C GLU A 457 -25.36 -19.77 -38.29
N LYS A 458 -25.04 -19.14 -37.14
CA LYS A 458 -25.25 -17.70 -36.95
C LYS A 458 -24.39 -16.82 -37.84
N ILE A 459 -23.15 -17.22 -38.13
CA ILE A 459 -22.29 -16.51 -39.10
C ILE A 459 -22.91 -16.61 -40.51
N ALA A 460 -23.51 -17.74 -40.87
CA ALA A 460 -24.18 -17.91 -42.16
C ALA A 460 -25.46 -17.04 -42.28
N GLU A 461 -26.25 -16.93 -41.22
CA GLU A 461 -27.42 -16.02 -41.16
C GLU A 461 -27.01 -14.55 -41.33
N VAL A 462 -25.90 -14.13 -40.69
CA VAL A 462 -25.35 -12.77 -40.84
C VAL A 462 -24.91 -12.51 -42.29
N LYS A 463 -24.34 -13.51 -42.98
CA LYS A 463 -24.03 -13.40 -44.42
C LYS A 463 -25.27 -13.24 -45.30
N ALA A 464 -26.42 -13.77 -44.87
CA ALA A 464 -27.69 -13.59 -45.57
C ALA A 464 -28.34 -12.21 -45.32
N GLY A 465 -27.72 -11.36 -44.49
CA GLY A 465 -28.22 -10.03 -44.16
C GLY A 465 -29.08 -9.98 -42.89
N GLU A 466 -29.19 -11.08 -42.15
CA GLU A 466 -29.94 -11.14 -40.89
C GLU A 466 -29.00 -10.91 -39.69
N GLY A 467 -29.12 -9.75 -39.04
CA GLY A 467 -28.32 -9.44 -37.85
C GLY A 467 -28.59 -10.40 -36.69
N GLN A 468 -27.53 -10.93 -36.07
CA GLN A 468 -27.62 -11.90 -34.98
C GLN A 468 -26.93 -11.38 -33.71
N VAL A 469 -27.44 -11.77 -32.55
CA VAL A 469 -26.82 -11.51 -31.24
C VAL A 469 -26.57 -12.83 -30.54
N VAL A 470 -25.33 -13.05 -30.09
CA VAL A 470 -24.93 -14.25 -29.35
C VAL A 470 -24.47 -13.84 -27.95
N THR A 471 -24.99 -14.49 -26.92
CA THR A 471 -24.56 -14.31 -25.53
C THR A 471 -23.81 -15.54 -25.06
N ILE A 472 -22.60 -15.35 -24.51
CA ILE A 472 -21.76 -16.42 -23.97
C ILE A 472 -21.68 -16.25 -22.45
N SER A 473 -22.22 -17.19 -21.71
CA SER A 473 -22.20 -17.21 -20.24
C SER A 473 -21.60 -18.52 -19.71
N GLY A 474 -21.07 -18.48 -18.49
CA GLY A 474 -20.45 -19.65 -17.85
C GLY A 474 -19.47 -19.26 -16.75
N GLU A 475 -19.03 -20.23 -15.96
CA GLU A 475 -18.10 -20.05 -14.84
C GLU A 475 -16.73 -19.48 -15.28
N ALA A 476 -16.02 -18.83 -14.36
CA ALA A 476 -14.66 -18.36 -14.61
C ALA A 476 -13.75 -19.54 -14.99
N GLY A 477 -12.80 -19.33 -15.92
CA GLY A 477 -11.89 -20.38 -16.37
C GLY A 477 -12.44 -21.44 -17.34
N ILE A 478 -13.76 -21.50 -17.61
CA ILE A 478 -14.38 -22.52 -18.49
C ILE A 478 -14.02 -22.36 -20.00
N GLY A 479 -13.20 -21.37 -20.35
CA GLY A 479 -12.76 -21.11 -21.73
C GLY A 479 -13.64 -20.15 -22.54
N LYS A 480 -14.39 -19.24 -21.89
CA LYS A 480 -15.23 -18.24 -22.61
C LYS A 480 -14.40 -17.36 -23.56
N SER A 481 -13.31 -16.78 -23.07
CA SER A 481 -12.42 -15.93 -23.88
C SER A 481 -11.80 -16.71 -25.04
N ARG A 482 -11.52 -18.00 -24.84
CA ARG A 482 -11.05 -18.91 -25.88
C ARG A 482 -12.10 -19.15 -26.97
N LEU A 483 -13.36 -19.35 -26.58
CA LEU A 483 -14.48 -19.49 -27.51
C LEU A 483 -14.70 -18.21 -28.32
N VAL A 484 -14.66 -17.04 -27.68
CA VAL A 484 -14.73 -15.73 -28.35
C VAL A 484 -13.62 -15.61 -29.39
N ALA A 485 -12.36 -15.89 -29.03
CA ALA A 485 -11.24 -15.87 -29.98
C ALA A 485 -11.45 -16.81 -31.18
N GLN A 486 -12.03 -17.99 -30.96
CA GLN A 486 -12.36 -18.91 -32.05
C GLN A 486 -13.48 -18.38 -32.96
N ILE A 487 -14.51 -17.75 -32.39
CA ILE A 487 -15.60 -17.12 -33.17
C ILE A 487 -15.02 -16.05 -34.09
N ILE A 488 -14.13 -15.21 -33.57
CA ILE A 488 -13.51 -14.15 -34.35
C ILE A 488 -12.58 -14.71 -35.43
N ARG A 489 -11.87 -15.81 -35.15
CA ARG A 489 -11.10 -16.53 -36.16
C ARG A 489 -11.99 -17.03 -37.30
N LEU A 490 -13.13 -17.66 -36.98
CA LEU A 490 -14.11 -18.13 -37.96
C LEU A 490 -14.74 -16.97 -38.76
N ALA A 491 -15.04 -15.86 -38.11
CA ALA A 491 -15.56 -14.66 -38.77
C ALA A 491 -14.52 -14.04 -39.72
N GLY A 492 -13.25 -14.00 -39.30
CA GLY A 492 -12.13 -13.53 -40.14
C GLY A 492 -11.88 -14.42 -41.36
N GLU A 493 -12.00 -15.75 -41.24
CA GLU A 493 -11.97 -16.68 -42.38
C GLU A 493 -13.08 -16.41 -43.41
N GLN A 494 -14.13 -15.70 -43.00
CA GLN A 494 -15.29 -15.36 -43.80
C GLN A 494 -15.31 -13.88 -44.24
N GLU A 495 -14.19 -13.17 -44.09
CA GLU A 495 -13.95 -11.75 -44.43
C GLU A 495 -14.76 -10.72 -43.62
N PHE A 496 -15.24 -11.08 -42.43
CA PHE A 496 -15.88 -10.12 -41.54
C PHE A 496 -14.85 -9.24 -40.80
N LEU A 497 -15.11 -7.92 -40.79
CA LEU A 497 -14.42 -7.00 -39.88
C LEU A 497 -14.82 -7.32 -38.45
N SER A 498 -13.83 -7.67 -37.61
CA SER A 498 -14.04 -7.98 -36.20
C SER A 498 -13.57 -6.83 -35.33
N LEU A 499 -14.48 -6.25 -34.56
CA LEU A 499 -14.21 -5.18 -33.62
C LEU A 499 -14.54 -5.65 -32.20
N GLY A 500 -13.78 -5.17 -31.22
CA GLY A 500 -13.95 -5.58 -29.84
C GLY A 500 -13.98 -4.39 -28.89
N GLY A 501 -14.81 -4.51 -27.86
CA GLY A 501 -14.81 -3.66 -26.69
C GLY A 501 -14.80 -4.53 -25.43
N GLU A 502 -14.18 -4.05 -24.36
CA GLU A 502 -14.14 -4.73 -23.07
C GLU A 502 -14.80 -3.87 -22.00
N CYS A 503 -15.68 -4.47 -21.20
CA CYS A 503 -16.13 -3.89 -19.94
C CYS A 503 -15.06 -4.12 -18.88
N GLN A 504 -14.29 -3.09 -18.54
CA GLN A 504 -13.42 -3.13 -17.37
C GLN A 504 -14.26 -2.80 -16.13
N SER A 505 -14.12 -3.57 -15.05
CA SER A 505 -14.97 -3.38 -13.86
C SER A 505 -14.76 -2.02 -13.19
N TYR A 506 -13.60 -1.40 -13.39
CA TYR A 506 -13.27 -0.06 -12.91
C TYR A 506 -13.70 1.07 -13.87
N GLY A 507 -14.34 0.72 -14.99
CA GLY A 507 -14.78 1.64 -16.03
C GLY A 507 -16.26 2.03 -15.99
N THR A 508 -16.98 1.72 -14.90
CA THR A 508 -18.44 1.84 -14.81
C THR A 508 -18.98 3.26 -15.00
N ASN A 509 -18.17 4.28 -14.69
CA ASN A 509 -18.56 5.69 -14.78
C ASN A 509 -18.11 6.36 -16.08
N THR A 510 -17.43 5.61 -16.97
CA THR A 510 -17.03 6.13 -18.27
C THR A 510 -18.12 5.84 -19.30
N SER A 511 -18.86 6.89 -19.67
CA SER A 511 -19.91 6.81 -20.68
C SER A 511 -19.40 6.16 -21.97
N TYR A 512 -20.15 5.17 -22.45
CA TYR A 512 -19.84 4.44 -23.69
C TYR A 512 -18.46 3.77 -23.72
N LEU A 513 -17.82 3.46 -22.59
CA LEU A 513 -16.46 2.88 -22.54
C LEU A 513 -16.26 1.70 -23.51
N VAL A 514 -17.22 0.77 -23.52
CA VAL A 514 -17.20 -0.41 -24.39
C VAL A 514 -17.21 -0.02 -25.86
N TRP A 515 -18.02 0.99 -26.20
CA TRP A 515 -18.25 1.43 -27.56
C TRP A 515 -17.19 2.41 -28.06
N GLN A 516 -16.58 3.21 -27.20
CA GLN A 516 -15.50 4.13 -27.57
C GLN A 516 -14.41 3.40 -28.33
N ARG A 517 -14.02 2.21 -27.84
CA ARG A 517 -12.99 1.40 -28.47
C ARG A 517 -13.43 0.88 -29.85
N ILE A 518 -14.66 0.38 -29.93
CA ILE A 518 -15.25 -0.11 -31.18
C ILE A 518 -15.28 1.02 -32.22
N TRP A 519 -15.68 2.23 -31.82
CA TRP A 519 -15.72 3.39 -32.72
C TRP A 519 -14.34 3.88 -33.13
N GLN A 520 -13.37 3.91 -32.21
CA GLN A 520 -11.99 4.23 -32.54
C GLN A 520 -11.43 3.29 -33.61
N ASP A 521 -11.68 1.99 -33.47
CA ASP A 521 -11.18 1.00 -34.42
C ASP A 521 -11.97 1.00 -35.73
N PHE A 522 -13.30 1.18 -35.67
CA PHE A 522 -14.16 1.29 -36.85
C PHE A 522 -13.79 2.49 -37.73
N PHE A 523 -13.53 3.65 -37.12
CA PHE A 523 -13.16 4.89 -37.81
C PHE A 523 -11.64 5.09 -37.93
N ALA A 524 -10.82 4.10 -37.55
CA ALA A 524 -9.35 4.18 -37.57
C ALA A 524 -8.78 5.46 -36.90
N LEU A 525 -9.36 5.87 -35.78
CA LEU A 525 -8.98 7.09 -35.06
C LEU A 525 -7.63 6.90 -34.37
N SER A 526 -6.66 7.76 -34.71
CA SER A 526 -5.37 7.78 -34.02
C SER A 526 -5.47 8.56 -32.70
N PRO A 527 -4.88 8.05 -31.61
CA PRO A 527 -4.79 8.77 -30.34
C PRO A 527 -3.89 10.01 -30.41
N GLU A 528 -3.12 10.18 -31.49
CA GLU A 528 -2.26 11.36 -31.72
C GLU A 528 -3.04 12.50 -32.38
N MET A 529 -4.26 12.24 -32.87
CA MET A 529 -5.14 13.24 -33.43
C MET A 529 -5.82 14.03 -32.30
N THR A 530 -5.86 15.35 -32.46
CA THR A 530 -6.66 16.24 -31.63
C THR A 530 -8.16 15.94 -31.78
N ALA A 531 -8.98 16.39 -30.83
CA ALA A 531 -10.43 16.18 -30.88
C ALA A 531 -11.06 16.75 -32.16
N GLU A 532 -10.58 17.90 -32.65
CA GLU A 532 -11.05 18.53 -33.88
C GLU A 532 -10.72 17.68 -35.11
N GLU A 533 -9.49 17.17 -35.21
CA GLU A 533 -9.07 16.28 -36.29
C GLU A 533 -9.85 14.95 -36.27
N GLN A 534 -10.13 14.40 -35.09
CA GLN A 534 -10.95 13.19 -34.95
C GLN A 534 -12.38 13.43 -35.47
N ILE A 535 -12.99 14.57 -35.13
CA ILE A 535 -14.35 14.91 -35.59
C ILE A 535 -14.40 15.05 -37.11
N GLU A 536 -13.43 15.74 -37.72
CA GLU A 536 -13.36 15.90 -39.18
C GLU A 536 -13.16 14.55 -39.89
N HIS A 537 -12.32 13.68 -39.33
CA HIS A 537 -12.08 12.34 -39.88
C HIS A 537 -13.34 11.47 -39.84
N ILE A 538 -14.05 11.47 -38.71
CA ILE A 538 -15.34 10.77 -38.58
C ILE A 538 -16.34 11.33 -39.59
N GLY A 539 -16.45 12.66 -39.71
CA GLY A 539 -17.36 13.31 -40.66
C GLY A 539 -17.11 12.90 -42.12
N THR A 540 -15.84 12.77 -42.50
CA THR A 540 -15.44 12.33 -43.84
C THR A 540 -15.79 10.85 -44.08
N GLN A 541 -15.50 9.99 -43.11
CA GLN A 541 -15.83 8.56 -43.17
C GLN A 541 -17.36 8.34 -43.26
N LEU A 542 -18.14 9.09 -42.49
CA LEU A 542 -19.61 8.99 -42.46
C LEU A 542 -20.26 9.33 -43.82
N GLN A 543 -19.67 10.23 -44.61
CA GLN A 543 -20.17 10.54 -45.97
C GLN A 543 -20.03 9.35 -46.94
N GLY A 544 -19.13 8.39 -46.65
CA GLY A 544 -18.94 7.18 -47.45
C GLY A 544 -19.96 6.08 -47.15
N PHE A 545 -20.75 6.19 -46.08
CA PHE A 545 -21.75 5.19 -45.72
C PHE A 545 -23.12 5.56 -46.30
N ASN A 546 -23.84 4.57 -46.83
CA ASN A 546 -25.20 4.76 -47.29
C ASN A 546 -26.14 4.94 -46.08
N PRO A 547 -26.80 6.09 -45.90
CA PRO A 547 -27.68 6.35 -44.76
C PRO A 547 -29.00 5.53 -44.78
N ALA A 548 -29.24 4.74 -45.83
CA ALA A 548 -30.39 3.85 -45.97
C ALA A 548 -30.12 2.39 -45.54
N LEU A 549 -28.89 2.07 -45.12
CA LEU A 549 -28.55 0.89 -44.31
C LEU A 549 -28.68 1.27 -42.83
#